data_AF-A0A0A0HKI5-F1
#
_entry.id   AF-A0A0A0HKI5-F1
#
_cell.length_a   1.000
_cell.length_b   1.000
_cell.length_c   1.000
_cell.angle_alpha   90.00
_cell.angle_beta   90.00
_cell.angle_gamma   90.00
#
_symmetry.space_group_name_H-M   'P 1'
#
loop_
_entity.id
_entity.type
_entity.pdbx_description
1 polymer ?
#
loop_
_entity_poly.entity_id
_entity_poly.type
_entity_poly.pdbx_seq_one_letter_code
_entity_poly.pdbx_strand_id
1 'polypeptide(L)'
;MKPKTVGRSDGGLAIFPPVDTCGLLADSIILTLDGERRVTDLRVGDRVITRDSGTAVLRGITRHRVRSAAVRIMAGTLGHTRPERDVTLPAGQLLLVRDWRANALFGDAQALVPATRLVDGEFVTLEAAQEMTIFSLDFATPHILYVDGLELASNADMRLDARAA
;
A
#
# COMPACT_ATOMS: atom_id res chain seq x y z
N MET A 1 -46.19 -12.27 21.86
CA MET A 1 -44.89 -12.93 22.08
C MET A 1 -44.72 -14.09 21.08
N LYS A 2 -43.83 -13.91 20.11
CA LYS A 2 -43.13 -14.90 19.26
C LYS A 2 -42.12 -14.08 18.44
N PRO A 3 -40.80 -14.31 18.54
CA PRO A 3 -39.83 -13.47 17.85
C PRO A 3 -39.75 -13.90 16.38
N LYS A 4 -39.74 -12.92 15.47
CA LYS A 4 -39.29 -13.13 14.10
C LYS A 4 -37.79 -12.86 14.05
N THR A 5 -37.02 -13.94 14.05
CA THR A 5 -35.62 -13.94 13.65
C THR A 5 -35.53 -13.45 12.20
N VAL A 6 -34.85 -12.32 11.98
CA VAL A 6 -34.29 -12.00 10.67
C VAL A 6 -32.78 -11.89 10.83
N GLY A 7 -32.13 -13.04 10.65
CA GLY A 7 -30.74 -13.07 10.19
C GLY A 7 -30.76 -12.97 8.67
N ARG A 8 -30.15 -11.92 8.14
CA ARG A 8 -29.35 -11.93 6.91
C ARG A 8 -28.73 -10.55 6.80
N SER A 9 -27.50 -10.45 7.28
CA SER A 9 -26.55 -9.42 6.87
C SER A 9 -26.35 -9.57 5.38
N ASP A 10 -26.85 -8.60 4.62
CA ASP A 10 -26.66 -8.51 3.19
C ASP A 10 -25.16 -8.42 2.92
N GLY A 11 -24.60 -9.53 2.44
CA GLY A 11 -23.28 -9.58 1.83
C GLY A 11 -23.31 -8.76 0.56
N GLY A 12 -23.23 -7.43 0.71
CA GLY A 12 -22.94 -6.52 -0.37
C GLY A 12 -21.57 -6.89 -0.92
N LEU A 13 -21.57 -7.55 -2.07
CA LEU A 13 -20.37 -7.70 -2.88
C LEU A 13 -19.90 -6.27 -3.17
N ALA A 14 -18.89 -5.80 -2.43
CA ALA A 14 -18.30 -4.49 -2.66
C ALA A 14 -17.78 -4.49 -4.10
N ILE A 15 -18.46 -3.75 -4.98
CA ILE A 15 -18.02 -3.55 -6.35
C ILE A 15 -16.81 -2.63 -6.25
N PHE A 16 -15.62 -3.23 -6.27
CA PHE A 16 -14.36 -2.48 -6.23
C PHE A 16 -14.22 -1.69 -7.54
N PRO A 17 -14.07 -0.35 -7.50
CA PRO A 17 -13.67 0.43 -8.67
C PRO A 17 -12.27 -0.03 -9.15
N PRO A 18 -11.90 0.21 -10.42
CA PRO A 18 -10.69 -0.35 -11.02
C PRO A 18 -9.46 -0.11 -10.14
N VAL A 19 -8.74 -1.21 -9.88
CA VAL A 19 -7.71 -1.44 -8.86
C VAL A 19 -6.36 -0.80 -9.24
N ASP A 20 -6.32 0.02 -10.29
CA ASP A 20 -5.08 0.26 -11.02
C ASP A 20 -4.32 1.53 -10.56
N THR A 21 -4.79 2.21 -9.52
CA THR A 21 -4.10 3.40 -8.99
C THR A 21 -3.07 3.01 -7.94
N CYS A 22 -1.79 3.02 -8.31
CA CYS A 22 -0.63 2.83 -7.44
C CYS A 22 0.20 4.12 -7.43
N GLY A 23 0.69 4.53 -6.26
CA GLY A 23 1.53 5.73 -6.09
C GLY A 23 1.50 6.25 -4.67
N LEU A 24 2.50 7.07 -4.34
CA LEU A 24 2.73 7.59 -2.99
C LEU A 24 2.08 8.97 -2.83
N LEU A 25 1.54 9.28 -1.65
CA LEU A 25 1.01 10.61 -1.38
C LEU A 25 2.15 11.62 -1.14
N ALA A 26 1.83 12.91 -1.29
CA ALA A 26 2.81 13.99 -1.16
C ALA A 26 3.47 14.05 0.23
N ASP A 27 2.71 13.68 1.26
CA ASP A 27 3.13 13.67 2.66
C ASP A 27 3.79 12.35 3.09
N SER A 28 3.78 11.33 2.23
CA SER A 28 4.47 10.07 2.49
C SER A 28 5.95 10.30 2.74
N ILE A 29 6.46 9.62 3.77
CA ILE A 29 7.87 9.60 4.15
C ILE A 29 8.48 8.31 3.65
N ILE A 30 9.54 8.43 2.87
CA ILE A 30 10.26 7.32 2.26
C ILE A 30 11.68 7.24 2.80
N LEU A 31 12.14 6.02 3.02
CA LEU A 31 13.48 5.77 3.55
C LEU A 31 14.52 5.85 2.42
N THR A 32 15.51 6.73 2.59
CA THR A 32 16.64 6.88 1.66
C THR A 32 17.96 6.66 2.40
N LEU A 33 19.08 6.60 1.67
CA LEU A 33 20.41 6.53 2.29
C LEU A 33 20.78 7.78 3.11
N ASP A 34 20.10 8.90 2.87
CA ASP A 34 20.30 10.14 3.63
C ASP A 34 19.31 10.25 4.81
N GLY A 35 18.53 9.20 5.08
CA GLY A 35 17.50 9.15 6.11
C GLY A 35 16.08 9.21 5.56
N GLU A 36 15.13 9.49 6.43
CA GLU A 36 13.72 9.65 6.07
C GLU A 36 13.48 10.99 5.37
N ARG A 37 12.87 10.95 4.18
CA ARG A 37 12.57 12.14 3.37
C ARG A 37 11.12 12.12 2.90
N ARG A 38 10.52 13.29 2.68
CA ARG A 38 9.22 13.36 1.99
C ARG A 38 9.40 12.95 0.54
N VAL A 39 8.39 12.30 -0.02
CA VAL A 39 8.37 11.94 -1.44
C VAL A 39 8.54 13.19 -2.33
N THR A 40 7.98 14.34 -1.92
CA THR A 40 8.13 15.61 -2.66
C THR A 40 9.54 16.18 -2.66
N ASP A 41 10.40 15.74 -1.74
CA ASP A 41 11.77 16.25 -1.61
C ASP A 41 12.77 15.40 -2.40
N LEU A 42 12.32 14.28 -2.97
CA LEU A 42 13.16 13.39 -3.78
C LEU A 42 13.58 14.03 -5.09
N ARG A 43 14.75 13.63 -5.58
CA ARG A 43 15.30 14.01 -6.88
C ARG A 43 15.80 12.79 -7.62
N VAL A 44 15.74 12.85 -8.95
CA VAL A 44 16.38 11.83 -9.81
C VAL A 44 17.87 11.74 -9.43
N GLY A 45 18.35 10.51 -9.24
CA GLY A 45 19.69 10.22 -8.73
C GLY A 45 19.74 9.88 -7.24
N ASP A 46 18.72 10.23 -6.45
CA ASP A 46 18.64 9.85 -5.04
C ASP A 46 18.62 8.32 -4.88
N ARG A 47 19.26 7.82 -3.81
CA ARG A 47 19.32 6.40 -3.48
C ARG A 47 18.27 6.06 -2.42
N VAL A 48 17.23 5.35 -2.85
CA VAL A 48 16.12 4.90 -2.01
C VAL A 48 16.45 3.53 -1.42
N ILE A 49 16.15 3.31 -0.14
CA ILE A 49 16.31 2.01 0.50
C ILE A 49 15.16 1.10 0.07
N THR A 50 15.49 -0.09 -0.40
CA THR A 50 14.55 -1.08 -0.92
C THR A 50 14.68 -2.38 -0.14
N ARG A 51 13.59 -3.11 0.00
CA ARG A 51 13.60 -4.39 0.71
C ARG A 51 14.34 -5.49 -0.06
N ASP A 52 14.15 -5.52 -1.37
CA ASP A 52 14.58 -6.61 -2.24
C ASP A 52 16.02 -6.48 -2.74
N SER A 53 16.51 -5.24 -2.90
CA SER A 53 17.85 -4.96 -3.45
C SER A 53 18.75 -4.15 -2.53
N GLY A 54 18.28 -3.82 -1.32
CA GLY A 54 18.97 -2.98 -0.35
C GLY A 54 18.87 -1.49 -0.70
N THR A 55 19.31 -1.08 -1.89
CA THR A 55 19.15 0.29 -2.39
C THR A 55 18.93 0.34 -3.90
N ALA A 56 18.13 1.29 -4.36
CA ALA A 56 17.91 1.56 -5.78
C ALA A 56 18.05 3.05 -6.12
N VAL A 57 18.58 3.35 -7.30
CA VAL A 57 18.74 4.73 -7.80
C VAL A 57 17.46 5.17 -8.49
N LEU A 58 16.86 6.25 -8.00
CA LEU A 58 15.67 6.85 -8.58
C LEU A 58 15.97 7.43 -9.97
N ARG A 59 15.23 6.99 -10.99
CA ARG A 59 15.42 7.37 -12.40
C ARG A 59 14.40 8.41 -12.87
N GLY A 60 13.22 8.43 -12.26
CA GLY A 60 12.14 9.33 -12.62
C GLY A 60 11.18 9.54 -11.46
N ILE A 61 10.51 10.68 -11.49
CA ILE A 61 9.43 11.02 -10.56
C ILE A 61 8.32 11.60 -11.42
N THR A 62 7.15 10.97 -11.37
CA THR A 62 5.98 11.44 -12.12
C THR A 62 4.86 11.78 -11.15
N ARG A 63 4.35 13.02 -11.24
CA ARG A 63 3.20 13.48 -10.44
C ARG A 63 1.91 13.27 -11.23
N HIS A 64 0.95 12.58 -10.62
CA HIS A 64 -0.36 12.34 -11.19
C HIS A 64 -1.46 12.94 -10.31
N ARG A 65 -2.54 13.41 -10.94
CA ARG A 65 -3.81 13.71 -10.28
C ARG A 65 -4.78 12.61 -10.68
N VAL A 66 -5.26 11.87 -9.70
CA VAL A 66 -6.07 10.66 -9.91
C VAL A 66 -7.35 10.76 -9.11
N ARG A 67 -8.39 10.05 -9.55
CA ARG A 67 -9.60 9.84 -8.76
C ARG A 67 -9.65 8.39 -8.33
N SER A 68 -9.50 8.13 -7.03
CA SER A 68 -9.44 6.78 -6.48
C SER A 68 -10.13 6.71 -5.12
N ALA A 69 -10.65 5.53 -4.76
CA ALA A 69 -10.99 5.26 -3.37
C ALA A 69 -9.71 5.29 -2.53
N ALA A 70 -9.82 5.71 -1.28
CA ALA A 70 -8.68 5.78 -0.38
C ALA A 70 -8.83 4.71 0.71
N VAL A 71 -7.72 4.08 1.05
CA VAL A 71 -7.65 3.16 2.19
C VAL A 71 -6.88 3.86 3.28
N ARG A 72 -7.54 4.08 4.42
CA ARG A 72 -6.92 4.61 5.63
C ARG A 72 -6.53 3.44 6.52
N ILE A 73 -5.26 3.40 6.90
CA ILE A 73 -4.65 2.40 7.76
C ILE A 73 -4.27 3.10 9.05
N MET A 74 -4.90 2.74 10.16
CA MET A 74 -4.59 3.32 11.46
C MET A 74 -3.21 2.87 11.96
N ALA A 75 -2.52 3.72 12.72
CA ALA A 75 -1.24 3.39 13.33
C ALA A 75 -1.27 2.04 14.09
N GLY A 76 -0.23 1.24 13.94
CA GLY A 76 -0.05 -0.05 14.64
C GLY A 76 -0.87 -1.25 14.11
N THR A 77 -1.72 -1.05 13.10
CA THR A 77 -2.69 -2.06 12.63
C THR A 77 -2.05 -3.28 11.93
N LEU A 78 -0.91 -3.10 11.28
CA LEU A 78 -0.25 -4.13 10.47
C LEU A 78 0.89 -4.85 11.22
N GLY A 79 0.84 -4.83 12.55
CA GLY A 79 1.79 -5.52 13.43
C GLY A 79 3.11 -4.76 13.61
N HIS A 80 3.88 -5.13 14.64
CA HIS A 80 5.15 -4.47 15.00
C HIS A 80 5.05 -2.93 15.10
N THR A 81 3.90 -2.42 15.52
CA THR A 81 3.62 -0.98 15.64
C THR A 81 3.67 -0.23 14.30
N ARG A 82 3.36 -0.92 13.18
CA ARG A 82 3.32 -0.35 11.83
C ARG A 82 1.87 -0.19 11.33
N PRO A 83 1.57 0.86 10.55
CA PRO A 83 2.42 2.04 10.35
C PRO A 83 2.60 2.84 11.66
N GLU A 84 3.66 3.65 11.76
CA GLU A 84 3.94 4.43 12.99
C GLU A 84 2.94 5.55 13.23
N ARG A 85 2.25 5.96 12.16
CA ARG A 85 1.19 6.95 12.14
C ARG A 85 0.08 6.47 11.22
N ASP A 86 -1.07 7.13 11.24
CA ASP A 86 -2.11 6.86 10.27
C ASP A 86 -1.60 7.15 8.85
N VAL A 87 -1.88 6.22 7.93
CA VAL A 87 -1.47 6.31 6.53
C VAL A 87 -2.70 6.21 5.65
N THR A 88 -2.77 7.06 4.63
CA THR A 88 -3.77 6.98 3.58
C THR A 88 -3.09 6.55 2.28
N LEU A 89 -3.63 5.52 1.62
CA LEU A 89 -3.12 5.03 0.35
C LEU A 89 -4.24 5.03 -0.70
N PRO A 90 -3.91 5.18 -2.00
CA PRO A 90 -4.82 4.77 -3.05
C PRO A 90 -5.24 3.30 -2.87
N ALA A 91 -6.51 2.99 -3.14
CA ALA A 91 -7.09 1.66 -2.99
C ALA A 91 -6.33 0.54 -3.71
N GLY A 92 -5.67 0.88 -4.82
CA GLY A 92 -4.89 -0.03 -5.66
C GLY A 92 -3.43 -0.17 -5.25
N GLN A 93 -2.92 0.63 -4.31
CA GLN A 93 -1.52 0.56 -3.88
C GLN A 93 -1.22 -0.84 -3.36
N LEU A 94 -0.18 -1.47 -3.90
CA LEU A 94 0.27 -2.78 -3.45
C LEU A 94 1.14 -2.66 -2.21
N LEU A 95 0.81 -3.44 -1.19
CA LEU A 95 1.58 -3.62 0.03
C LEU A 95 2.14 -5.04 0.08
N LEU A 96 3.37 -5.17 0.55
CA LEU A 96 3.94 -6.46 0.90
C LEU A 96 3.43 -6.88 2.28
N VAL A 97 2.71 -7.99 2.32
CA VAL A 97 2.26 -8.66 3.54
C VAL A 97 3.07 -9.93 3.72
N ARG A 98 3.65 -10.12 4.91
CA ARG A 98 4.54 -11.26 5.22
C ARG A 98 4.33 -11.85 6.61
N ASP A 99 3.19 -11.55 7.20
CA ASP A 99 2.75 -12.12 8.47
C ASP A 99 1.74 -13.25 8.21
N TRP A 100 1.07 -13.70 9.28
CA TRP A 100 0.05 -14.74 9.19
C TRP A 100 -1.07 -14.41 8.16
N ARG A 101 -1.32 -13.13 7.86
CA ARG A 101 -2.34 -12.73 6.87
C ARG A 101 -1.93 -13.11 5.46
N ALA A 102 -0.64 -13.12 5.13
CA ALA A 102 -0.18 -13.56 3.81
C ALA A 102 -0.61 -15.00 3.54
N ASN A 103 -0.39 -15.88 4.52
CA ASN A 103 -0.79 -17.27 4.43
C ASN A 103 -2.32 -17.42 4.44
N ALA A 104 -3.00 -16.73 5.37
CA ALA A 104 -4.45 -16.83 5.51
C ALA A 104 -5.23 -16.29 4.29
N LEU A 105 -4.73 -15.24 3.64
CA LEU A 105 -5.40 -14.59 2.51
C LEU A 105 -4.94 -15.12 1.14
N PHE A 106 -3.69 -15.59 1.02
CA PHE A 106 -3.06 -15.93 -0.26
C PHE A 106 -2.36 -17.28 -0.31
N GLY A 107 -2.24 -17.99 0.81
CA GLY A 107 -1.57 -19.30 0.88
C GLY A 107 -0.04 -19.26 0.84
N ASP A 108 0.55 -18.06 0.75
CA ASP A 108 2.00 -17.85 0.63
C ASP A 108 2.61 -17.27 1.91
N ALA A 109 3.92 -17.44 2.10
CA ALA A 109 4.65 -16.81 3.22
C ALA A 109 4.71 -15.29 3.09
N GLN A 110 4.58 -14.78 1.87
CA GLN A 110 4.52 -13.36 1.55
C GLN A 110 3.71 -13.11 0.28
N ALA A 111 3.00 -12.00 0.22
CA ALA A 111 2.19 -11.60 -0.92
C ALA A 111 2.22 -10.09 -1.14
N LEU A 112 2.15 -9.65 -2.40
CA LEU A 112 1.81 -8.28 -2.76
C LEU A 112 0.30 -8.15 -2.88
N VAL A 113 -0.27 -7.23 -2.11
CA VAL A 113 -1.71 -7.17 -1.87
C VAL A 113 -2.20 -5.73 -2.05
N PRO A 114 -3.23 -5.49 -2.88
CA PRO A 114 -3.85 -4.17 -2.94
C PRO A 114 -4.37 -3.73 -1.56
N ALA A 115 -4.21 -2.45 -1.22
CA ALA A 115 -4.64 -1.89 0.05
C ALA A 115 -6.11 -2.22 0.39
N THR A 116 -6.98 -2.22 -0.63
CA THR A 116 -8.40 -2.59 -0.51
C THR A 116 -8.65 -3.98 0.06
N ARG A 117 -7.74 -4.93 -0.15
CA ARG A 117 -7.88 -6.31 0.33
C ARG A 117 -7.54 -6.45 1.82
N LEU A 118 -6.97 -5.41 2.44
CA LEU A 118 -6.67 -5.34 3.87
C LEU A 118 -7.79 -4.71 4.70
N VAL A 119 -8.84 -4.18 4.05
CA VAL A 119 -9.95 -3.50 4.72
C VAL A 119 -10.69 -4.46 5.64
N ASP A 120 -10.75 -4.12 6.93
CA ASP A 120 -11.49 -4.83 7.97
C ASP A 120 -12.70 -4.03 8.50
N GLY A 121 -12.79 -2.74 8.15
CA GLY A 121 -13.89 -1.85 8.54
C GLY A 121 -13.74 -1.22 9.93
N GLU A 122 -12.65 -1.51 10.65
CA GLU A 122 -12.38 -0.97 11.99
C GLU A 122 -11.04 -0.23 12.03
N PHE A 123 -9.96 -0.90 11.66
CA PHE A 123 -8.59 -0.37 11.72
C PHE A 123 -8.01 -0.06 10.34
N VAL A 124 -8.50 -0.78 9.33
CA VAL A 124 -8.27 -0.50 7.92
C VAL A 124 -9.61 -0.21 7.27
N THR A 125 -9.84 1.05 6.89
CA THR A 125 -11.14 1.52 6.40
C THR A 125 -11.06 2.00 4.96
N LEU A 126 -12.10 1.71 4.17
CA LEU A 126 -12.26 2.21 2.82
C LEU A 126 -13.07 3.51 2.82
N GLU A 127 -12.48 4.57 2.28
CA GLU A 127 -13.13 5.85 2.04
C GLU A 127 -13.62 5.97 0.60
N ALA A 128 -14.60 6.85 0.38
CA ALA A 128 -15.16 7.09 -0.93
C ALA A 128 -14.12 7.61 -1.94
N ALA A 129 -14.40 7.40 -3.23
CA ALA A 129 -13.53 7.87 -4.30
C ALA A 129 -13.35 9.39 -4.26
N GLN A 130 -12.10 9.83 -4.08
CA GLN A 130 -11.70 11.22 -3.97
C GLN A 130 -10.56 11.52 -4.94
N GLU A 131 -10.33 12.80 -5.16
CA GLU A 131 -9.22 13.24 -5.97
C GLU A 131 -7.95 13.29 -5.12
N MET A 132 -6.87 12.68 -5.60
CA MET A 132 -5.60 12.57 -4.89
C MET A 132 -4.46 12.99 -5.82
N THR A 133 -3.43 13.60 -5.24
CA THR A 133 -2.16 13.81 -5.94
C THR A 133 -1.20 12.73 -5.48
N ILE A 134 -0.78 11.88 -6.42
CA ILE A 134 0.14 10.78 -6.17
C ILE A 134 1.44 10.97 -6.95
N PHE A 135 2.49 10.33 -6.47
CA PHE A 135 3.81 10.32 -7.07
C PHE A 135 4.22 8.88 -7.38
N SER A 136 4.53 8.64 -8.65
CA SER A 136 5.13 7.39 -9.12
C SER A 136 6.65 7.55 -9.14
N LEU A 137 7.36 6.56 -8.62
CA LEU A 137 8.82 6.55 -8.54
C LEU A 137 9.37 5.49 -9.50
N ASP A 138 10.10 5.94 -10.51
CA ASP A 138 10.63 5.07 -11.55
C ASP A 138 12.06 4.63 -11.22
N PHE A 139 12.32 3.34 -11.33
CA PHE A 139 13.62 2.70 -11.11
C PHE A 139 13.99 1.86 -12.34
N ALA A 140 15.21 1.30 -12.36
CA ALA A 140 15.62 0.39 -13.45
C ALA A 140 14.75 -0.89 -13.50
N THR A 141 14.28 -1.34 -12.33
CA THR A 141 13.32 -2.43 -12.13
C THR A 141 12.38 -2.05 -10.99
N PRO A 142 11.14 -2.56 -10.94
CA PRO A 142 10.26 -2.33 -9.79
C PRO A 142 10.89 -2.84 -8.48
N HIS A 143 10.65 -2.12 -7.39
CA HIS A 143 11.20 -2.44 -6.06
C HIS A 143 10.14 -2.30 -4.97
N ILE A 144 10.41 -2.92 -3.82
CA ILE A 144 9.61 -2.76 -2.62
C ILE A 144 10.26 -1.67 -1.76
N LEU A 145 9.53 -0.58 -1.56
CA LEU A 145 9.96 0.63 -0.90
C LEU A 145 9.50 0.64 0.56
N TYR A 146 10.34 1.18 1.45
CA TYR A 146 9.93 1.48 2.81
C TYR A 146 9.32 2.88 2.87
N VAL A 147 8.01 2.95 3.09
CA VAL A 147 7.23 4.21 3.07
C VAL A 147 6.27 4.23 4.26
N ASP A 148 6.34 5.26 5.09
CA ASP A 148 5.49 5.45 6.28
C ASP A 148 5.47 4.22 7.22
N GLY A 149 6.61 3.51 7.30
CA GLY A 149 6.75 2.26 8.06
C GLY A 149 6.15 1.01 7.39
N LEU A 150 5.62 1.15 6.17
CA LEU A 150 5.05 0.08 5.34
C LEU A 150 6.03 -0.36 4.25
N GLU A 151 5.80 -1.55 3.71
CA GLU A 151 6.54 -2.11 2.57
C GLU A 151 5.63 -2.00 1.33
N LEU A 152 5.85 -1.00 0.47
CA LEU A 152 4.99 -0.67 -0.68
C LEU A 152 5.66 -1.00 -2.01
N ALA A 153 4.95 -1.55 -2.98
CA ALA A 153 5.51 -1.72 -4.33
C ALA A 153 5.64 -0.36 -5.03
N SER A 154 6.73 -0.17 -5.79
CA SER A 154 6.94 1.03 -6.60
C SER A 154 6.06 1.10 -7.85
N ASN A 155 5.44 -0.01 -8.25
CA ASN A 155 4.61 -0.13 -9.44
C ASN A 155 3.49 -1.18 -9.24
N ALA A 156 2.34 -1.00 -9.91
CA ALA A 156 1.17 -1.86 -9.86
C ALA A 156 1.36 -3.26 -10.48
N ASP A 157 2.28 -3.43 -11.43
CA ASP A 157 2.55 -4.70 -12.11
C ASP A 157 3.62 -5.55 -11.41
N MET A 158 4.15 -5.08 -10.28
CA MET A 158 5.21 -5.77 -9.55
C MET A 158 4.74 -7.14 -9.05
N ARG A 159 5.60 -8.15 -9.21
CA ARG A 159 5.40 -9.48 -8.68
C ARG A 159 6.58 -9.88 -7.81
N LEU A 160 6.31 -10.73 -6.81
CA LEU A 160 7.37 -11.30 -5.98
C LEU A 160 8.08 -12.42 -6.75
N ASP A 161 9.40 -12.41 -6.72
CA ASP A 161 10.19 -13.51 -7.24
C ASP A 161 10.05 -14.73 -6.33
N ALA A 162 9.75 -15.89 -6.91
CA ALA A 162 9.60 -17.16 -6.19
C ALA A 162 10.88 -17.64 -5.45
N ARG A 163 12.00 -16.93 -5.59
CA ARG A 163 13.32 -17.28 -5.01
C ARG A 163 13.68 -16.52 -3.73
N ALA A 164 12.80 -15.67 -3.20
CA ALA A 164 13.07 -14.85 -2.02
C ALA A 164 12.40 -15.39 -0.72
N ALA A 165 12.21 -16.70 -0.62
CA ALA A 165 11.67 -17.37 0.57
C ALA A 165 12.75 -18.19 1.28
#